data_AF-A0A430QJ62-F1
#
_entry.id   AF-A0A430QJ62-F1
#
_cell.length_a   1.000
_cell.length_b   1.000
_cell.length_c   1.000
_cell.angle_alpha   90.00
_cell.angle_beta   90.00
_cell.angle_gamma   90.00
#
_symmetry.space_group_name_H-M   'P 1'
#
loop_
_entity.id
_entity.type
_entity.pdbx_description
1 polymer ?
#
loop_
_entity_poly.entity_id
_entity_poly.type
_entity_poly.pdbx_seq_one_letter_code
_entity_poly.pdbx_strand_id
1 'polypeptide(L)' 'MFVELNPDPEKIIYSHFTCATDTENIRFVFAAVKDTILQLNLKEYNLV' A
#
# COMPACT_ATOMS: atom_id res chain seq x y z
N MET A 1 -2.50 -10.08 14.85
CA MET A 1 -2.07 -9.86 13.44
C MET A 1 -1.11 -8.68 13.35
N PHE A 2 -0.28 -8.56 12.29
CA PHE A 2 0.71 -7.46 12.13
C PHE A 2 0.11 -6.06 12.34
N VAL A 3 -1.14 -5.84 11.91
CA VAL A 3 -1.87 -4.58 12.09
C VAL A 3 -2.10 -4.20 13.56
N GLU A 4 -2.21 -5.18 14.45
CA GLU A 4 -2.37 -4.95 15.90
C GLU A 4 -1.10 -4.40 16.57
N LEU A 5 0.05 -4.46 15.88
CA LEU A 5 1.31 -3.88 16.37
C LEU A 5 1.43 -2.39 16.05
N ASN A 6 0.42 -1.78 15.42
CA ASN A 6 0.45 -0.39 15.02
C ASN A 6 0.32 0.56 16.25
N PRO A 7 1.34 1.36 16.58
CA PRO A 7 1.26 2.30 17.70
C PRO A 7 0.41 3.54 17.39
N ASP A 8 0.16 3.82 16.10
CA ASP A 8 -0.60 4.97 15.63
C ASP A 8 -1.84 4.51 14.86
N PRO A 9 -3.04 4.52 15.48
CA PRO A 9 -4.26 4.05 14.85
C PRO A 9 -4.72 4.92 13.65
N GLU A 10 -4.23 6.15 13.51
CA GLU A 10 -4.53 7.02 12.36
C GLU A 10 -3.68 6.65 11.15
N LYS A 11 -2.47 6.11 11.37
CA LYS A 11 -1.62 5.61 10.29
C LYS A 11 -2.18 4.30 9.73
N ILE A 12 -2.74 4.38 8.53
CA ILE A 12 -3.25 3.21 7.81
C ILE A 12 -2.08 2.32 7.34
N ILE A 13 -2.10 1.04 7.73
CA ILE A 13 -1.17 0.02 7.24
C ILE A 13 -1.77 -0.69 6.02
N TYR A 14 -1.16 -0.51 4.85
CA TYR A 14 -1.58 -1.15 3.60
C TYR A 14 -0.74 -2.39 3.32
N SER A 15 -1.33 -3.59 3.45
CA SER A 15 -0.61 -4.87 3.38
C SER A 15 -1.12 -5.76 2.24
N HIS A 16 -0.20 -6.54 1.65
CA HIS A 16 -0.49 -7.51 0.59
C HIS A 16 0.26 -8.82 0.82
N PHE A 17 -0.39 -9.93 0.49
CA PHE A 17 0.30 -11.20 0.33
C PHE A 17 1.00 -11.24 -1.03
N THR A 18 2.28 -11.59 -1.03
CA THR A 18 3.08 -11.65 -2.24
C THR A 18 3.83 -12.97 -2.36
N CYS A 19 4.10 -13.35 -3.60
CA CYS A 19 5.13 -14.31 -3.94
C CYS A 19 6.18 -13.58 -4.79
N ALA A 20 7.33 -13.27 -4.19
CA ALA A 20 8.34 -12.41 -4.81
C ALA A 20 8.90 -12.95 -6.14
N THR A 21 8.89 -14.27 -6.33
CA THR A 21 9.38 -14.93 -7.54
C THR A 21 8.31 -15.09 -8.62
N ASP A 22 7.05 -14.80 -8.32
CA ASP A 22 5.94 -14.83 -9.28
C ASP A 22 5.76 -13.44 -9.91
N THR A 23 6.12 -13.33 -11.19
CA THR A 23 6.03 -12.07 -11.95
C THR A 23 4.60 -11.55 -12.05
N GLU A 24 3.60 -12.43 -12.19
CA GLU A 24 2.20 -12.04 -12.32
C GLU A 24 1.66 -11.52 -10.99
N ASN A 25 2.01 -12.20 -9.90
CA ASN A 25 1.67 -11.76 -8.54
C ASN A 25 2.24 -10.37 -8.24
N ILE A 26 3.55 -10.17 -8.48
CA ILE A 26 4.20 -8.89 -8.22
C ILE A 26 3.68 -7.79 -9.15
N ARG A 27 3.37 -8.08 -10.41
CA ARG A 27 2.77 -7.09 -11.32
C ARG A 27 1.46 -6.53 -10.78
N PHE A 28 0.56 -7.39 -10.30
CA PHE A 28 -0.73 -6.97 -9.77
C PHE A 28 -0.58 -6.18 -8.46
N VAL A 29 0.22 -6.71 -7.52
CA VAL A 29 0.44 -6.05 -6.23
C VAL A 29 1.14 -4.70 -6.42
N PHE A 30 2.13 -4.62 -7.30
CA PHE A 30 2.85 -3.37 -7.54
C PHE A 30 1.97 -2.31 -8.21
N ALA A 31 1.06 -2.69 -9.10
CA ALA A 31 0.07 -1.76 -9.66
C ALA A 31 -0.80 -1.13 -8.55
N ALA A 32 -1.33 -1.96 -7.63
CA ALA A 32 -2.13 -1.48 -6.51
C ALA A 32 -1.33 -0.59 -5.54
N VAL A 33 -0.07 -0.94 -5.27
CA VAL A 33 0.84 -0.12 -4.44
C VAL A 33 1.13 1.23 -5.09
N LYS A 34 1.44 1.24 -6.39
CA LYS A 34 1.70 2.46 -7.16
C LYS A 34 0.51 3.42 -7.09
N ASP A 35 -0.70 2.91 -7.32
CA ASP A 35 -1.92 3.73 -7.30
C ASP A 35 -2.18 4.28 -5.88
N THR A 36 -1.98 3.47 -4.84
CA THR A 36 -2.14 3.87 -3.44
C THR A 36 -1.16 4.99 -3.06
N ILE A 37 0.12 4.84 -3.40
CA ILE A 37 1.16 5.86 -3.11
C ILE A 37 0.83 7.15 -3.85
N LEU A 38 0.45 7.06 -5.13
CA LEU A 38 0.11 8.24 -5.92
C LEU A 38 -1.10 8.96 -5.31
N GLN A 39 -2.17 8.25 -4.96
CA GLN A 39 -3.35 8.85 -4.34
C GLN A 39 -3.05 9.50 -2.99
N LEU A 40 -2.19 8.89 -2.16
CA LEU A 40 -1.77 9.46 -0.88
C LEU A 40 -1.02 10.79 -1.09
N ASN A 41 -0.05 10.80 -2.01
CA ASN A 41 0.70 12.02 -2.32
C ASN A 41 -0.21 13.11 -2.91
N LEU A 42 -1.10 12.76 -3.84
CA LEU A 42 -2.02 13.74 -4.42
C LEU A 42 -2.93 14.38 -3.36
N LYS A 43 -3.45 13.59 -2.41
CA LYS A 43 -4.24 14.10 -1.28
C LYS A 43 -3.43 14.99 -0.35
N GLU A 44 -2.19 14.62 -0.03
CA GLU A 44 -1.31 15.38 0.85
C GLU A 44 -1.01 16.79 0.29
N TYR A 45 -0.87 16.90 -1.03
CA TYR A 45 -0.64 18.17 -1.72
C TYR A 45 -1.92 18.87 -2.20
N ASN A 46 -3.11 18.41 -1.80
CA ASN A 46 -4.41 18.96 -2.21
C ASN A 46 -4.62 19.01 -3.73
N LEU A 47 -4.05 18.05 -4.45
CA LEU A 47 -4.23 17.90 -5.90
C LEU A 47 -5.45 17.06 -6.24
N VAL A 48 -6.03 16.36 -5.25
CA VAL A 48 -7.33 15.65 -5.26
C VAL A 48 -7.93 15.63 -3.86
#